data_AF-A0A953P7C2-F1
#
_entry.id   AF-A0A953P7C2-F1
#
_cell.length_a   1.000
_cell.length_b   1.000
_cell.length_c   1.000
_cell.angle_alpha   90.00
_cell.angle_beta   90.00
_cell.angle_gamma   90.00
#
_symmetry.space_group_name_H-M   'P 1'
#
loop_
_entity.id
_entity.type
_entity.pdbx_description
1 polymer ?
#
loop_
_entity_poly.entity_id
_entity_poly.type
_entity_poly.pdbx_seq_one_letter_code
_entity_poly.pdbx_strand_id
1 'polypeptide(L)'
;MAASPTVPQSLQHCNFVPILLRQGVITLFGYGIKVHVDRGHLTIQDGIGAARRETRLPRIGHGLRRLVVIGSDGLVSLAALRWLADQDAAFVMLDRIGKVLVTTGPVRPSDARLRRAQSLAHQSGSAFRIAQELIGHKLAGQEQLVRNRLKNEAAAQTISGLIVALSKAKTFQDIRLFESHAAATYWTAWHHLPITYPRKDLPRISEHWRVFNARKSPLSGSPRLAVNPPNAMLNYLYALLESEASLALSALGLDPGVGVLHVDTPARASLACDLMEAVRPKVDAFVLDWITQEPLRREWFFEQRDGSCRLMGSFAARLSETTAMWRQHVAPFAERISHILWSTIQKPSRHSHPPTRLTQGRRRQVKGGSFDLPDEPTPRTSAVCRICGVEIKFGDKYCRTCAITASKENLVEAAKSGRAATVSAKAQALRSTTQRRQAAALRAWNPSDKPDWLDERVYCEKIQPRLAKVTVPTILAALHVSEPYATNIRAGRCIPHPRHWLTLAALVKISAS
;
A
#
# COMPACT_ATOMS: atom_id res chain seq x y z
N MET A 1 -46.30 2.26 5.28
CA MET A 1 -46.86 1.21 6.15
C MET A 1 -45.72 0.58 6.91
N ALA A 2 -45.61 0.87 8.20
CA ALA A 2 -44.59 0.33 9.08
C ALA A 2 -44.83 -1.16 9.28
N ALA A 3 -43.83 -2.00 8.97
CA ALA A 3 -43.93 -3.44 9.14
C ALA A 3 -43.64 -3.80 10.60
N SER A 4 -44.65 -4.39 11.23
CA SER A 4 -44.66 -4.86 12.62
C SER A 4 -43.61 -5.94 12.91
N PRO A 5 -43.12 -6.01 14.15
CA PRO A 5 -42.02 -6.87 14.64
C PRO A 5 -42.37 -8.37 14.83
N THR A 6 -43.25 -8.96 14.03
CA THR A 6 -43.82 -10.31 14.29
C THR A 6 -43.50 -11.38 13.25
N VAL A 7 -42.31 -11.35 12.63
CA VAL A 7 -41.82 -12.47 11.81
C VAL A 7 -40.47 -12.94 12.35
N PRO A 8 -40.29 -14.25 12.66
CA PRO A 8 -39.00 -14.81 13.04
C PRO A 8 -37.94 -14.43 12.00
N GLN A 9 -36.92 -13.69 12.43
CA GLN A 9 -35.92 -13.09 11.53
C GLN A 9 -34.80 -14.04 11.10
N SER A 10 -34.76 -15.25 11.66
CA SER A 10 -33.82 -16.29 11.29
C SER A 10 -34.57 -17.52 10.77
N LEU A 11 -34.25 -17.95 9.56
CA LEU A 11 -34.39 -19.35 9.20
C LEU A 11 -33.38 -20.11 10.06
N GLN A 12 -33.84 -20.71 11.14
CA GLN A 12 -33.07 -21.73 11.85
C GLN A 12 -32.85 -22.90 10.87
N HIS A 13 -31.60 -23.36 10.77
CA HIS A 13 -31.06 -24.44 9.91
C HIS A 13 -30.33 -23.97 8.65
N CYS A 14 -29.14 -23.38 8.83
CA CYS A 14 -27.94 -23.63 8.01
C CYS A 14 -26.72 -22.99 8.71
N ASN A 15 -25.61 -23.73 8.87
CA ASN A 15 -24.36 -23.24 9.46
C ASN A 15 -23.61 -22.28 8.51
N PHE A 16 -24.23 -21.16 8.14
CA PHE A 16 -23.62 -20.17 7.24
C PHE A 16 -22.87 -19.10 8.02
N VAL A 17 -21.67 -18.75 7.53
CA VAL A 17 -20.87 -17.65 8.08
C VAL A 17 -21.43 -16.32 7.58
N PRO A 18 -21.55 -15.27 8.40
CA PRO A 18 -22.09 -13.99 7.93
C PRO A 18 -21.17 -13.32 6.88
N ILE A 19 -21.75 -12.82 5.79
CA ILE A 19 -21.06 -11.94 4.85
C ILE A 19 -21.05 -10.52 5.42
N LEU A 20 -19.85 -9.98 5.64
CA LEU A 20 -19.66 -8.63 6.16
C LEU A 20 -19.60 -7.60 5.02
N LEU A 21 -20.42 -6.55 5.12
CA LEU A 21 -20.29 -5.38 4.28
C LEU A 21 -19.09 -4.56 4.74
N ARG A 22 -18.10 -4.39 3.86
CA ARG A 22 -16.90 -3.59 4.14
C ARG A 22 -16.77 -2.48 3.11
N GLN A 23 -16.63 -1.25 3.57
CA GLN A 23 -16.50 -0.06 2.71
C GLN A 23 -17.63 0.10 1.67
N GLY A 24 -18.83 -0.43 1.97
CA GLY A 24 -19.97 -0.40 1.05
C GLY A 24 -19.87 -1.43 -0.11
N VAL A 25 -18.99 -2.42 -0.01
CA VAL A 25 -18.76 -3.46 -1.02
C VAL A 25 -19.07 -4.83 -0.44
N ILE A 26 -19.81 -5.65 -1.19
CA ILE A 26 -19.93 -7.09 -0.96
C ILE A 26 -19.36 -7.80 -2.19
N THR A 27 -18.47 -8.76 -1.95
CA THR A 27 -17.89 -9.60 -2.99
C THR A 27 -18.30 -11.05 -2.82
N LEU A 28 -18.92 -11.60 -3.85
CA LEU A 28 -19.39 -12.97 -3.93
C LEU A 28 -18.45 -13.80 -4.78
N PHE A 29 -18.14 -15.00 -4.29
CA PHE A 29 -17.28 -15.96 -4.98
C PHE A 29 -17.68 -17.40 -4.65
N GLY A 30 -17.15 -18.34 -5.43
CA GLY A 30 -17.40 -19.77 -5.25
C GLY A 30 -18.45 -20.28 -6.23
N TYR A 31 -19.25 -21.25 -5.81
CA TYR A 31 -20.21 -21.95 -6.67
C TYR A 31 -21.63 -21.82 -6.15
N GLY A 32 -22.61 -21.69 -7.05
CA GLY A 32 -24.03 -21.60 -6.67
C GLY A 32 -24.33 -20.35 -5.85
N ILE A 33 -23.82 -19.20 -6.30
CA ILE A 33 -24.12 -17.90 -5.72
C ILE A 33 -25.63 -17.65 -5.85
N LYS A 34 -26.27 -17.09 -4.82
CA LYS A 34 -27.70 -16.73 -4.86
C LYS A 34 -27.90 -15.31 -4.38
N VAL A 35 -28.49 -14.48 -5.22
CA VAL A 35 -28.86 -13.10 -4.89
C VAL A 35 -30.35 -12.92 -5.21
N HIS A 36 -31.17 -12.79 -4.17
CA HIS A 36 -32.62 -12.68 -4.32
C HIS A 36 -33.22 -11.73 -3.30
N VAL A 37 -34.47 -11.32 -3.53
CA VAL A 37 -35.22 -10.50 -2.58
C VAL A 37 -36.20 -11.37 -1.81
N ASP A 38 -36.07 -11.38 -0.48
CA ASP A 38 -37.02 -12.02 0.43
C ASP A 38 -37.66 -10.98 1.35
N ARG A 39 -39.00 -10.86 1.30
CA ARG A 39 -39.78 -9.91 2.12
C ARG A 39 -39.18 -8.49 2.12
N GLY A 40 -38.83 -8.00 0.92
CA GLY A 40 -38.25 -6.67 0.71
C GLY A 40 -36.78 -6.51 1.08
N HIS A 41 -36.14 -7.53 1.65
CA HIS A 41 -34.72 -7.55 1.99
C HIS A 41 -33.92 -8.20 0.87
N LEU A 42 -32.69 -7.74 0.64
CA LEU A 42 -31.76 -8.40 -0.28
C LEU A 42 -31.05 -9.52 0.47
N THR A 43 -31.32 -10.77 0.10
CA THR A 43 -30.66 -11.96 0.62
C THR A 43 -29.56 -12.40 -0.33
N ILE A 44 -28.36 -12.58 0.21
CA ILE A 44 -27.14 -12.86 -0.53
C ILE A 44 -26.47 -14.08 0.07
N GLN A 45 -26.19 -15.08 -0.76
CA GLN A 45 -25.51 -16.31 -0.36
C GLN A 45 -24.38 -16.64 -1.33
N ASP A 46 -23.24 -17.08 -0.80
CA ASP A 46 -22.11 -17.53 -1.60
C ASP A 46 -21.26 -18.60 -0.88
N GLY A 47 -20.07 -18.89 -1.41
CA GLY A 47 -19.10 -19.79 -0.79
C GLY A 47 -18.84 -21.08 -1.57
N ILE A 48 -18.02 -21.95 -0.98
CA ILE A 48 -17.52 -23.17 -1.62
C ILE A 48 -17.75 -24.36 -0.68
N GLY A 49 -18.42 -25.40 -1.17
CA GLY A 49 -18.69 -26.62 -0.39
C GLY A 49 -19.40 -26.31 0.93
N ALA A 50 -18.80 -26.74 2.05
CA ALA A 50 -19.33 -26.51 3.40
C ALA A 50 -19.09 -25.08 3.94
N ALA A 51 -18.16 -24.31 3.34
CA ALA A 51 -17.85 -22.94 3.77
C ALA A 51 -18.79 -21.93 3.08
N ARG A 52 -20.08 -22.07 3.36
CA ARG A 52 -21.14 -21.20 2.83
C ARG A 52 -21.28 -19.94 3.67
N ARG A 53 -21.58 -18.83 3.01
CA ARG A 53 -21.81 -17.55 3.67
C ARG A 53 -23.15 -16.96 3.27
N GLU A 54 -23.76 -16.21 4.18
CA GLU A 54 -25.04 -15.55 3.95
C GLU A 54 -25.08 -14.16 4.58
N THR A 55 -25.82 -13.25 3.98
CA THR A 55 -26.25 -12.01 4.62
C THR A 55 -27.61 -11.57 4.08
N ARG A 56 -28.33 -10.81 4.91
CA ARG A 56 -29.63 -10.24 4.58
C ARG A 56 -29.59 -8.75 4.86
N LEU A 57 -29.78 -7.94 3.81
CA LEU A 57 -29.70 -6.49 3.89
C LEU A 57 -31.10 -5.86 3.88
N PRO A 58 -31.45 -5.01 4.87
CA PRO A 58 -32.65 -4.20 4.82
C PRO A 58 -32.54 -3.12 3.74
N ARG A 59 -33.68 -2.55 3.32
CA ARG A 59 -33.71 -1.45 2.34
C ARG A 59 -33.06 -0.15 2.84
N ILE A 60 -32.97 0.08 4.15
CA ILE A 60 -32.46 1.34 4.71
C ILE A 60 -31.30 1.03 5.65
N GLY A 61 -30.30 1.89 5.68
CA GLY A 61 -29.18 1.81 6.63
C GLY A 61 -28.16 0.71 6.32
N HIS A 62 -28.34 -0.05 5.23
CA HIS A 62 -27.40 -1.11 4.86
C HIS A 62 -26.09 -0.56 4.28
N GLY A 63 -26.09 0.56 3.54
CA GLY A 63 -24.86 1.20 3.05
C GLY A 63 -24.14 0.49 1.89
N LEU A 64 -24.78 -0.50 1.26
CA LEU A 64 -24.25 -1.19 0.06
C LEU A 64 -24.21 -0.22 -1.12
N ARG A 65 -23.04 -0.10 -1.74
CA ARG A 65 -22.81 0.67 -2.97
C ARG A 65 -22.39 -0.21 -4.14
N ARG A 66 -21.75 -1.35 -3.87
CA ARG A 66 -21.20 -2.26 -4.87
C ARG A 66 -21.47 -3.71 -4.48
N LEU A 67 -22.08 -4.45 -5.38
CA LEU A 67 -22.14 -5.90 -5.35
C LEU A 67 -21.23 -6.45 -6.45
N VAL A 68 -20.11 -7.03 -6.07
CA VAL A 68 -19.14 -7.65 -6.99
C VAL A 68 -19.34 -9.15 -6.98
N VAL A 69 -19.55 -9.76 -8.14
CA VAL A 69 -19.69 -11.21 -8.31
C VAL A 69 -18.51 -11.72 -9.13
N ILE A 70 -17.78 -12.70 -8.59
CA ILE A 70 -16.64 -13.33 -9.27
C ILE A 70 -17.06 -14.72 -9.74
N GLY A 71 -17.00 -14.93 -11.06
CA GLY A 71 -17.41 -16.14 -11.75
C GLY A 71 -18.81 -16.04 -12.34
N SER A 72 -19.21 -17.12 -13.00
CA SER A 72 -20.47 -17.24 -13.75
C SER A 72 -21.51 -18.16 -13.11
N ASP A 73 -21.19 -18.74 -11.95
CA ASP A 73 -22.01 -19.81 -11.36
C ASP A 73 -22.96 -19.27 -10.30
N GLY A 74 -24.26 -19.28 -10.60
CA GLY A 74 -25.29 -18.89 -9.63
C GLY A 74 -26.53 -18.31 -10.26
N LEU A 75 -27.33 -17.65 -9.42
CA LEU A 75 -28.55 -16.93 -9.81
C LEU A 75 -28.58 -15.55 -9.17
N VAL A 76 -29.00 -14.57 -9.97
CA VAL A 76 -29.36 -13.22 -9.53
C VAL A 76 -30.78 -12.98 -10.01
N SER A 77 -31.72 -12.85 -9.09
CA SER A 77 -33.13 -12.61 -9.46
C SER A 77 -33.32 -11.20 -10.05
N LEU A 78 -34.30 -11.03 -10.93
CA LEU A 78 -34.69 -9.72 -11.45
C LEU A 78 -35.07 -8.74 -10.32
N ALA A 79 -35.73 -9.26 -9.28
CA ALA A 79 -36.08 -8.49 -8.09
C ALA A 79 -34.82 -7.95 -7.38
N ALA A 80 -33.72 -8.72 -7.34
CA ALA A 80 -32.46 -8.26 -6.78
C ALA A 80 -31.80 -7.17 -7.62
N LEU A 81 -31.78 -7.31 -8.95
CA LEU A 81 -31.25 -6.25 -9.84
C LEU A 81 -32.05 -4.95 -9.69
N ARG A 82 -33.39 -5.04 -9.64
CA ARG A 82 -34.25 -3.90 -9.35
C ARG A 82 -33.97 -3.31 -7.97
N TRP A 83 -33.84 -4.14 -6.94
CA TRP A 83 -33.54 -3.69 -5.58
C TRP A 83 -32.22 -2.91 -5.54
N LEU A 84 -31.17 -3.39 -6.21
CA LEU A 84 -29.88 -2.70 -6.30
C LEU A 84 -30.03 -1.34 -7.01
N ALA A 85 -30.77 -1.29 -8.12
CA ALA A 85 -31.05 -0.05 -8.84
C ALA A 85 -31.83 0.96 -7.97
N ASP A 86 -32.86 0.52 -7.25
CA ASP A 86 -33.65 1.34 -6.32
C ASP A 86 -32.77 1.91 -5.18
N GLN A 87 -31.68 1.23 -4.81
CA GLN A 87 -30.74 1.65 -3.75
C GLN A 87 -29.49 2.38 -4.29
N ASP A 88 -29.46 2.76 -5.58
CA ASP A 88 -28.28 3.35 -6.23
C ASP A 88 -26.99 2.50 -6.08
N ALA A 89 -27.14 1.19 -5.89
CA ALA A 89 -26.05 0.22 -5.79
C ALA A 89 -25.74 -0.37 -7.17
N ALA A 90 -24.44 -0.48 -7.49
CA ALA A 90 -24.01 -1.09 -8.75
C ALA A 90 -23.73 -2.58 -8.58
N PHE A 91 -24.09 -3.35 -9.61
CA PHE A 91 -23.73 -4.75 -9.78
C PHE A 91 -22.59 -4.87 -10.80
N VAL A 92 -21.51 -5.50 -10.38
CA VAL A 92 -20.33 -5.77 -11.20
C VAL A 92 -20.10 -7.28 -11.20
N MET A 93 -19.97 -7.85 -12.38
CA MET A 93 -19.66 -9.27 -12.58
C MET A 93 -18.32 -9.38 -13.27
N LEU A 94 -17.40 -10.08 -12.62
CA LEU A 94 -16.07 -10.37 -13.13
C LEU A 94 -15.96 -11.86 -13.40
N ASP A 95 -15.31 -12.24 -14.50
CA ASP A 95 -14.87 -13.61 -14.69
C ASP A 95 -13.75 -13.98 -13.70
N ARG A 96 -13.51 -15.27 -13.49
CA ARG A 96 -12.42 -15.81 -12.65
C ARG A 96 -11.03 -15.40 -13.13
N ILE A 97 -10.90 -14.99 -14.40
CA ILE A 97 -9.66 -14.48 -15.00
C ILE A 97 -9.47 -12.97 -14.71
N GLY A 98 -10.49 -12.31 -14.15
CA GLY A 98 -10.49 -10.86 -13.90
C GLY A 98 -10.91 -10.06 -15.12
N LYS A 99 -11.72 -10.62 -16.03
CA LYS A 99 -12.35 -9.86 -17.11
C LYS A 99 -13.69 -9.30 -16.63
N VAL A 100 -14.00 -8.05 -16.94
CA VAL A 100 -15.33 -7.48 -16.66
C VAL A 100 -16.34 -8.11 -17.64
N LEU A 101 -17.38 -8.74 -17.10
CA LEU A 101 -18.46 -9.37 -17.87
C LEU A 101 -19.69 -8.47 -17.93
N VAL A 102 -20.11 -7.94 -16.78
CA VAL A 102 -21.30 -7.10 -16.66
C VAL A 102 -20.99 -5.99 -15.68
N THR A 103 -21.32 -4.76 -16.08
CA THR A 103 -21.34 -3.61 -15.18
C THR A 103 -22.68 -2.92 -15.34
N THR A 104 -23.50 -2.96 -14.30
CA THR A 104 -24.77 -2.24 -14.25
C THR A 104 -24.85 -1.45 -12.96
N GLY A 105 -25.37 -0.24 -13.05
CA GLY A 105 -25.48 0.65 -11.92
C GLY A 105 -26.46 1.76 -12.20
N PRO A 106 -26.55 2.77 -11.32
CA PRO A 106 -27.47 3.86 -11.50
C PRO A 106 -27.14 4.65 -12.77
N VAL A 107 -27.90 4.38 -13.83
CA VAL A 107 -27.87 5.16 -15.07
C VAL A 107 -28.76 6.38 -14.85
N ARG A 108 -28.20 7.57 -15.05
CA ARG A 108 -28.93 8.83 -14.92
C ARG A 108 -29.34 9.34 -16.32
N PRO A 109 -30.34 10.23 -16.41
CA PRO A 109 -30.77 10.78 -17.70
C PRO A 109 -29.58 11.36 -18.46
N SER A 110 -29.33 10.81 -19.65
CA SER A 110 -28.25 11.22 -20.55
C SER A 110 -28.73 12.36 -21.45
N ASP A 111 -27.98 13.47 -21.51
CA ASP A 111 -28.25 14.55 -22.46
C ASP A 111 -27.77 14.11 -23.86
N ALA A 112 -28.68 14.07 -24.83
CA ALA A 112 -28.37 13.67 -26.20
C ALA A 112 -27.30 14.56 -26.86
N ARG A 113 -27.18 15.83 -26.45
CA ARG A 113 -26.13 16.74 -26.94
C ARG A 113 -24.74 16.27 -26.49
N LEU A 114 -24.60 15.81 -25.25
CA LEU A 114 -23.34 15.28 -24.74
C LEU A 114 -22.93 14.01 -25.49
N ARG A 115 -23.86 13.08 -25.72
CA ARG A 115 -23.58 11.87 -26.51
C ARG A 115 -23.21 12.19 -27.96
N ARG A 116 -23.88 13.16 -28.60
CA ARG A 116 -23.47 13.63 -29.93
C ARG A 116 -22.08 14.24 -29.92
N ALA A 117 -21.76 15.08 -28.94
CA ALA A 117 -20.42 15.64 -28.79
C ALA A 117 -19.36 14.55 -28.58
N GLN A 118 -19.69 13.49 -27.82
CA GLN A 118 -18.83 12.32 -27.67
C GLN A 118 -18.59 11.61 -29.01
N SER A 119 -19.64 11.31 -29.78
CA SER A 119 -19.50 10.68 -31.10
C SER A 119 -18.69 11.53 -32.09
N LEU A 120 -18.79 12.86 -31.98
CA LEU A 120 -18.07 13.82 -32.82
C LEU A 120 -16.71 14.26 -32.23
N ALA A 121 -16.22 13.58 -31.18
CA ALA A 121 -15.02 14.01 -30.45
C ALA A 121 -13.76 14.03 -31.33
N HIS A 122 -13.63 13.10 -32.27
CA HIS A 122 -12.51 13.08 -33.22
C HIS A 122 -12.55 14.27 -34.18
N GLN A 123 -13.73 14.63 -34.70
CA GLN A 123 -13.91 15.72 -35.65
C GLN A 123 -13.72 17.09 -34.99
N SER A 124 -14.17 17.23 -33.74
CA SER A 124 -14.03 18.49 -32.97
C SER A 124 -12.63 18.69 -32.36
N GLY A 125 -11.72 17.72 -32.50
CA GLY A 125 -10.38 17.74 -31.90
C GLY A 125 -10.36 17.47 -30.39
N SER A 126 -11.53 17.34 -29.73
CA SER A 126 -11.60 17.08 -28.29
C SER A 126 -11.07 15.69 -27.93
N ALA A 127 -11.20 14.69 -28.80
CA ALA A 127 -10.64 13.35 -28.58
C ALA A 127 -9.12 13.39 -28.40
N PHE A 128 -8.41 14.16 -29.24
CA PHE A 128 -6.96 14.32 -29.15
C PHE A 128 -6.56 14.96 -27.83
N ARG A 129 -7.25 16.05 -27.44
CA ARG A 129 -7.02 16.73 -26.16
C ARG A 129 -7.24 15.79 -24.97
N ILE A 130 -8.32 15.01 -24.97
CA ILE A 130 -8.61 14.04 -23.90
C ILE A 130 -7.51 12.98 -23.83
N ALA A 131 -7.13 12.40 -24.98
CA ALA A 131 -6.08 11.38 -25.03
C ALA A 131 -4.74 11.92 -24.51
N GLN A 132 -4.35 13.13 -24.93
CA GLN A 132 -3.12 13.77 -24.47
C GLN A 132 -3.15 14.05 -22.96
N GLU A 133 -4.26 14.57 -22.41
CA GLU A 133 -4.42 14.81 -20.97
C GLU A 133 -4.34 13.49 -20.17
N LEU A 134 -5.07 12.43 -20.58
CA LEU A 134 -5.09 11.14 -19.86
C LEU A 134 -3.73 10.44 -19.86
N ILE A 135 -3.05 10.38 -21.01
CA ILE A 135 -1.72 9.78 -21.12
C ILE A 135 -0.67 10.64 -20.40
N GLY A 136 -0.81 11.96 -20.39
CA GLY A 136 0.05 12.85 -19.61
C GLY A 136 -0.02 12.51 -18.11
N HIS A 137 -1.22 12.31 -17.57
CA HIS A 137 -1.40 11.88 -16.18
C HIS A 137 -0.83 10.48 -15.90
N LYS A 138 -0.99 9.54 -16.84
CA LYS A 138 -0.38 8.21 -16.75
C LYS A 138 1.14 8.30 -16.60
N LEU A 139 1.79 9.00 -17.53
CA LEU A 139 3.25 9.11 -17.57
C LEU A 139 3.78 9.84 -16.34
N ALA A 140 3.15 10.95 -15.93
CA ALA A 140 3.53 11.69 -14.73
C ALA A 140 3.44 10.81 -13.46
N GLY A 141 2.37 10.02 -13.31
CA GLY A 141 2.24 9.11 -12.18
C GLY A 141 3.28 7.98 -12.20
N GLN A 142 3.59 7.43 -13.38
CA GLN A 142 4.60 6.39 -13.55
C GLN A 142 6.02 6.90 -13.27
N GLU A 143 6.34 8.10 -13.75
CA GLU A 143 7.59 8.81 -13.47
C GLU A 143 7.80 8.97 -11.97
N GLN A 144 6.78 9.48 -11.26
CA GLN A 144 6.84 9.71 -9.83
C GLN A 144 7.08 8.41 -9.04
N LEU A 145 6.47 7.30 -9.45
CA LEU A 145 6.69 6.00 -8.82
C LEU A 145 8.10 5.48 -9.03
N VAL A 146 8.59 5.55 -10.26
CA VAL A 146 9.93 5.09 -10.60
C VAL A 146 10.99 5.90 -9.85
N ARG A 147 10.80 7.24 -9.77
CA ARG A 147 11.67 8.13 -9.01
C ARG A 147 11.63 7.87 -7.51
N ASN A 148 10.43 7.87 -6.90
CA ASN A 148 10.30 7.94 -5.46
C ASN A 148 10.26 6.56 -4.77
N ARG A 149 9.64 5.56 -5.40
CA ARG A 149 9.47 4.22 -4.81
C ARG A 149 10.56 3.27 -5.28
N LEU A 150 10.84 3.23 -6.58
CA LEU A 150 11.86 2.34 -7.16
C LEU A 150 13.27 2.94 -7.16
N LYS A 151 13.39 4.26 -6.93
CA LYS A 151 14.68 4.99 -6.88
C LYS A 151 15.52 4.81 -8.15
N ASN A 152 14.87 4.68 -9.31
CA ASN A 152 15.54 4.54 -10.60
C ASN A 152 15.50 5.88 -11.36
N GLU A 153 16.51 6.71 -11.12
CA GLU A 153 16.59 8.07 -11.65
C GLU A 153 16.69 8.09 -13.19
N ALA A 154 17.43 7.16 -13.80
CA ALA A 154 17.60 7.09 -15.25
C ALA A 154 16.25 6.84 -15.96
N ALA A 155 15.49 5.85 -15.49
CA ALA A 155 14.16 5.57 -16.03
C ALA A 155 13.19 6.73 -15.81
N ALA A 156 13.23 7.40 -14.66
CA ALA A 156 12.42 8.58 -14.39
C ALA A 156 12.75 9.74 -15.36
N GLN A 157 14.03 9.99 -15.62
CA GLN A 157 14.46 11.02 -16.59
C GLN A 157 14.00 10.69 -18.02
N THR A 158 14.09 9.43 -18.44
CA THR A 158 13.55 9.00 -19.74
C THR A 158 12.05 9.28 -19.83
N ILE A 159 11.26 8.90 -18.81
CA ILE A 159 9.81 9.15 -18.82
C ILE A 159 9.51 10.66 -18.79
N SER A 160 10.27 11.45 -18.03
CA SER A 160 10.14 12.91 -18.01
C SER A 160 10.37 13.54 -19.39
N GLY A 161 11.38 13.07 -20.14
CA GLY A 161 11.60 13.48 -21.52
C GLY A 161 10.42 13.17 -22.44
N LEU A 162 9.78 12.02 -22.27
CA LEU A 162 8.58 11.63 -23.02
C LEU A 162 7.36 12.47 -22.67
N ILE A 163 7.21 12.91 -21.41
CA ILE A 163 6.13 13.83 -21.00
C ILE A 163 6.27 15.16 -21.78
N VAL A 164 7.50 15.68 -21.87
CA VAL A 164 7.77 16.89 -22.67
C VAL A 164 7.47 16.66 -24.14
N ALA A 165 7.86 15.50 -24.70
CA ALA A 165 7.55 15.16 -26.09
C ALA A 165 6.04 15.01 -26.35
N LEU A 166 5.30 14.39 -25.41
CA LEU A 166 3.86 14.23 -25.46
C LEU A 166 3.14 15.58 -25.53
N SER A 167 3.61 16.60 -24.82
CA SER A 167 3.03 17.96 -24.90
C SER A 167 3.11 18.58 -26.30
N LYS A 168 4.07 18.13 -27.13
CA LYS A 168 4.31 18.58 -28.51
C LYS A 168 3.76 17.62 -29.56
N ALA A 169 3.11 16.53 -29.14
CA ALA A 169 2.51 15.54 -30.04
C ALA A 169 1.46 16.22 -30.95
N LYS A 170 1.36 15.75 -32.20
CA LYS A 170 0.39 16.26 -33.18
C LYS A 170 -0.62 15.21 -33.60
N THR A 171 -0.28 13.93 -33.45
CA THR A 171 -1.11 12.81 -33.92
C THR A 171 -1.34 11.77 -32.83
N PHE A 172 -2.42 10.98 -32.95
CA PHE A 172 -2.66 9.86 -32.05
C PHE A 172 -1.56 8.79 -32.11
N GLN A 173 -0.88 8.67 -33.25
CA GLN A 173 0.26 7.77 -33.40
C GLN A 173 1.43 8.19 -32.51
N ASP A 174 1.72 9.49 -32.43
CA ASP A 174 2.75 10.02 -31.52
C ASP A 174 2.41 9.69 -30.06
N ILE A 175 1.16 9.91 -29.66
CA ILE A 175 0.69 9.59 -28.29
C ILE A 175 0.92 8.11 -27.96
N ARG A 176 0.52 7.20 -28.87
CA ARG A 176 0.72 5.75 -28.68
C ARG A 176 2.20 5.38 -28.62
N LEU A 177 3.03 5.99 -29.46
CA LEU A 177 4.47 5.72 -29.47
C LEU A 177 5.12 6.13 -28.15
N PHE A 178 4.85 7.35 -27.68
CA PHE A 178 5.39 7.84 -26.41
C PHE A 178 4.85 7.03 -25.23
N GLU A 179 3.57 6.67 -25.22
CA GLU A 179 2.97 5.80 -24.21
C GLU A 179 3.65 4.42 -24.17
N SER A 180 3.86 3.80 -25.34
CA SER A 180 4.47 2.47 -25.43
C SER A 180 5.92 2.46 -24.94
N HIS A 181 6.70 3.49 -25.31
CA HIS A 181 8.09 3.65 -24.88
C HIS A 181 8.15 3.93 -23.37
N ALA A 182 7.27 4.79 -22.84
CA ALA A 182 7.18 5.05 -21.41
C ALA A 182 6.81 3.78 -20.63
N ALA A 183 5.82 3.02 -21.11
CA ALA A 183 5.40 1.78 -20.47
C ALA A 183 6.51 0.72 -20.45
N ALA A 184 7.28 0.59 -21.53
CA ALA A 184 8.42 -0.33 -21.59
C ALA A 184 9.50 0.04 -20.56
N THR A 185 9.88 1.32 -20.49
CA THR A 185 10.82 1.85 -19.50
C THR A 185 10.30 1.65 -18.06
N TYR A 186 9.03 1.98 -17.84
CA TYR A 186 8.36 1.84 -16.55
C TYR A 186 8.38 0.39 -16.04
N TRP A 187 7.90 -0.57 -16.84
CA TRP A 187 7.82 -1.96 -16.40
C TRP A 187 9.19 -2.64 -16.32
N THR A 188 10.20 -2.14 -17.04
CA THR A 188 11.59 -2.57 -16.88
C THR A 188 12.15 -2.14 -15.52
N ALA A 189 11.75 -0.98 -15.00
CA ALA A 189 12.19 -0.53 -13.67
C ALA A 189 11.67 -1.42 -12.52
N TRP A 190 10.65 -2.25 -12.77
CA TRP A 190 10.13 -3.24 -11.82
C TRP A 190 10.90 -4.56 -11.82
N HIS A 191 11.89 -4.73 -12.70
CA HIS A 191 12.62 -5.98 -12.84
C HIS A 191 13.40 -6.32 -11.56
N HIS A 192 13.47 -7.61 -11.25
CA HIS A 192 14.14 -8.12 -10.04
C HIS A 192 13.54 -7.65 -8.69
N LEU A 193 12.29 -7.20 -8.66
CA LEU A 193 11.66 -6.83 -7.39
C LEU A 193 11.40 -8.07 -6.52
N PRO A 194 12.00 -8.17 -5.32
CA PRO A 194 11.82 -9.33 -4.46
C PRO A 194 10.42 -9.32 -3.83
N ILE A 195 9.76 -10.47 -3.86
CA ILE A 195 8.46 -10.70 -3.24
C ILE A 195 8.67 -11.52 -1.98
N THR A 196 8.24 -10.99 -0.84
CA THR A 196 8.42 -11.66 0.45
C THR A 196 7.23 -12.56 0.78
N TYR A 197 7.50 -13.69 1.43
CA TYR A 197 6.50 -14.64 1.93
C TYR A 197 6.86 -15.06 3.36
N PRO A 198 5.89 -15.48 4.19
CA PRO A 198 6.19 -16.05 5.50
C PRO A 198 7.08 -17.29 5.39
N ARG A 199 8.01 -17.49 6.34
CA ARG A 199 8.92 -18.65 6.35
C ARG A 199 8.19 -20.00 6.19
N LYS A 200 7.03 -20.16 6.82
CA LYS A 200 6.19 -21.38 6.72
C LYS A 200 5.69 -21.69 5.30
N ASP A 201 5.53 -20.66 4.47
CA ASP A 201 4.94 -20.78 3.13
C ASP A 201 6.03 -21.06 2.10
N LEU A 202 7.28 -20.65 2.35
CA LEU A 202 8.42 -20.76 1.41
C LEU A 202 8.57 -22.15 0.75
N PRO A 203 8.42 -23.29 1.45
CA PRO A 203 8.54 -24.61 0.81
C PRO A 203 7.47 -24.87 -0.26
N ARG A 204 6.34 -24.15 -0.23
CA ARG A 204 5.21 -24.27 -1.16
C ARG A 204 5.18 -23.15 -2.21
N ILE A 205 6.14 -22.22 -2.19
CA ILE A 205 6.26 -21.12 -3.14
C ILE A 205 7.21 -21.51 -4.27
N SER A 206 6.69 -21.55 -5.50
CA SER A 206 7.46 -21.68 -6.74
C SER A 206 8.51 -20.57 -6.85
N GLU A 207 9.71 -20.90 -7.34
CA GLU A 207 10.83 -19.95 -7.41
C GLU A 207 10.47 -18.67 -8.20
N HIS A 208 9.76 -18.83 -9.32
CA HIS A 208 9.32 -17.72 -10.17
C HIS A 208 8.28 -16.79 -9.52
N TRP A 209 7.71 -17.13 -8.35
CA TRP A 209 6.81 -16.26 -7.57
C TRP A 209 7.56 -15.39 -6.56
N ARG A 210 8.87 -15.60 -6.37
CA ARG A 210 9.69 -14.90 -5.39
C ARG A 210 10.27 -13.59 -5.93
N VAL A 211 10.23 -13.40 -7.24
CA VAL A 211 10.73 -12.21 -7.92
C VAL A 211 9.73 -11.76 -8.95
N PHE A 212 9.42 -10.46 -8.97
CA PHE A 212 8.66 -9.84 -10.03
C PHE A 212 9.62 -9.31 -11.10
N ASN A 213 9.38 -9.69 -12.36
CA ASN A 213 10.22 -9.28 -13.49
C ASN A 213 9.50 -8.25 -14.36
N ALA A 214 8.35 -8.61 -14.93
CA ALA A 214 7.67 -7.73 -15.87
C ALA A 214 6.16 -7.95 -15.88
N ARG A 215 5.45 -6.95 -16.41
CA ARG A 215 4.02 -6.98 -16.76
C ARG A 215 3.79 -7.75 -18.06
N LYS A 216 4.29 -8.98 -18.15
CA LYS A 216 4.19 -9.86 -19.32
C LYS A 216 4.04 -11.31 -18.88
N SER A 217 3.22 -12.06 -19.60
CA SER A 217 3.11 -13.51 -19.44
C SER A 217 4.01 -14.24 -20.42
N PRO A 218 4.86 -15.16 -19.98
CA PRO A 218 5.58 -16.08 -20.88
C PRO A 218 4.63 -16.97 -21.69
N LEU A 219 3.43 -17.27 -21.16
CA LEU A 219 2.47 -18.18 -21.80
C LEU A 219 1.76 -17.57 -23.02
N SER A 220 1.57 -16.26 -23.04
CA SER A 220 0.78 -15.58 -24.10
C SER A 220 1.46 -14.36 -24.70
N GLY A 221 2.59 -13.92 -24.15
CA GLY A 221 3.20 -12.62 -24.46
C GLY A 221 2.39 -11.41 -23.97
N SER A 222 1.20 -11.62 -23.38
CA SER A 222 0.28 -10.59 -22.92
C SER A 222 0.20 -10.53 -21.39
N PRO A 223 -0.05 -9.38 -20.75
CA PRO A 223 -0.24 -9.30 -19.29
C PRO A 223 -1.50 -10.02 -18.77
N ARG A 224 -2.44 -10.39 -19.64
CA ARG A 224 -3.75 -10.94 -19.24
C ARG A 224 -3.65 -12.31 -18.57
N LEU A 225 -2.74 -13.16 -19.02
CA LEU A 225 -2.55 -14.49 -18.44
C LEU A 225 -1.47 -14.43 -17.35
N ALA A 226 -1.85 -13.96 -16.16
CA ALA A 226 -0.91 -13.82 -15.05
C ALA A 226 -0.23 -15.16 -14.71
N VAL A 227 1.09 -15.15 -14.54
CA VAL A 227 1.90 -16.32 -14.12
C VAL A 227 2.51 -16.12 -12.73
N ASN A 228 2.27 -14.97 -12.11
CA ASN A 228 2.78 -14.65 -10.78
C ASN A 228 1.76 -13.83 -9.98
N PRO A 229 1.89 -13.82 -8.64
CA PRO A 229 0.95 -13.14 -7.75
C PRO A 229 0.77 -11.64 -8.02
N PRO A 230 1.82 -10.81 -8.25
CA PRO A 230 1.62 -9.39 -8.54
C PRO A 230 0.84 -9.15 -9.84
N ASN A 231 1.10 -9.93 -10.90
CA ASN A 231 0.33 -9.80 -12.14
C ASN A 231 -1.14 -10.19 -11.95
N ALA A 232 -1.44 -11.20 -11.12
CA ALA A 232 -2.81 -11.57 -10.78
C ALA A 232 -3.53 -10.47 -10.00
N MET A 233 -2.84 -9.85 -9.02
CA MET A 233 -3.35 -8.70 -8.26
C MET A 233 -3.66 -7.51 -9.19
N LEU A 234 -2.69 -7.13 -10.03
CA LEU A 234 -2.85 -6.03 -10.97
C LEU A 234 -3.98 -6.28 -11.98
N ASN A 235 -4.12 -7.49 -12.52
CA ASN A 235 -5.22 -7.83 -13.43
C ASN A 235 -6.58 -7.63 -12.77
N TYR A 236 -6.72 -8.12 -11.54
CA TYR A 236 -7.97 -8.00 -10.80
C TYR A 236 -8.28 -6.53 -10.43
N LEU A 237 -7.30 -5.79 -9.93
CA LEU A 237 -7.48 -4.38 -9.57
C LEU A 237 -7.77 -3.50 -10.80
N TYR A 238 -7.15 -3.80 -11.94
CA TYR A 238 -7.50 -3.13 -13.20
C TYR A 238 -8.92 -3.45 -13.66
N ALA A 239 -9.43 -4.65 -13.42
CA ALA A 239 -10.83 -5.00 -13.71
C ALA A 239 -11.81 -4.22 -12.83
N LEU A 240 -11.48 -4.07 -11.54
CA LEU A 240 -12.26 -3.20 -10.64
C LEU A 240 -12.20 -1.74 -11.09
N LEU A 241 -11.02 -1.26 -11.48
CA LEU A 241 -10.84 0.09 -12.00
C LEU A 241 -11.63 0.32 -13.31
N GLU A 242 -11.61 -0.63 -14.24
CA GLU A 242 -12.41 -0.61 -15.47
C GLU A 242 -13.92 -0.56 -15.16
N SER A 243 -14.36 -1.31 -14.14
CA SER A 243 -15.75 -1.29 -13.68
C SER A 243 -16.14 0.07 -13.12
N GLU A 244 -15.30 0.68 -12.27
CA GLU A 244 -15.56 2.02 -11.74
C GLU A 244 -15.49 3.12 -12.80
N ALA A 245 -14.58 3.01 -13.76
CA ALA A 245 -14.51 3.91 -14.93
C ALA A 245 -15.81 3.84 -15.74
N SER A 246 -16.29 2.62 -16.03
CA SER A 246 -17.54 2.40 -16.75
C SER A 246 -18.75 2.96 -16.00
N LEU A 247 -18.82 2.75 -14.68
CA LEU A 247 -19.88 3.30 -13.83
C LEU A 247 -19.85 4.83 -13.76
N ALA A 248 -18.66 5.43 -13.66
CA ALA A 248 -18.50 6.88 -13.60
C ALA A 248 -18.93 7.56 -14.91
N LEU A 249 -18.52 7.01 -16.06
CA LEU A 249 -18.92 7.50 -17.37
C LEU A 249 -20.45 7.38 -17.56
N SER A 250 -21.02 6.23 -17.22
CA SER A 250 -22.47 5.98 -17.32
C SER A 250 -23.27 6.92 -16.41
N ALA A 251 -22.78 7.21 -15.20
CA ALA A 251 -23.42 8.14 -14.26
C ALA A 251 -23.45 9.60 -14.76
N LEU A 252 -22.52 9.97 -15.64
CA LEU A 252 -22.47 11.26 -16.33
C LEU A 252 -23.26 11.28 -17.65
N GLY A 253 -23.81 10.12 -18.07
CA GLY A 253 -24.56 9.98 -19.32
C GLY A 253 -23.69 9.84 -20.57
N LEU A 254 -22.39 9.54 -20.40
CA LEU A 254 -21.48 9.16 -21.49
C LEU A 254 -21.61 7.67 -21.80
N ASP A 255 -21.28 7.30 -23.03
CA ASP A 255 -21.19 5.89 -23.44
C ASP A 255 -19.78 5.35 -23.12
N PRO A 256 -19.61 4.34 -22.24
CA PRO A 256 -18.29 3.78 -21.94
C PRO A 256 -17.60 3.09 -23.14
N GLY A 257 -18.35 2.72 -24.18
CA GLY A 257 -17.84 2.02 -25.36
C GLY A 257 -17.16 2.92 -26.38
N VAL A 258 -17.52 4.21 -26.45
CA VAL A 258 -17.04 5.14 -27.50
C VAL A 258 -15.71 5.77 -27.07
N GLY A 259 -14.60 5.12 -27.43
CA GLY A 259 -13.24 5.52 -27.07
C GLY A 259 -12.73 6.75 -27.82
N VAL A 260 -11.66 7.36 -27.30
CA VAL A 260 -10.93 8.47 -27.91
C VAL A 260 -9.51 8.08 -28.33
N LEU A 261 -8.88 7.13 -27.63
CA LEU A 261 -7.54 6.62 -27.99
C LEU A 261 -7.62 5.14 -28.33
N HIS A 262 -8.22 4.32 -27.48
CA HIS A 262 -8.41 2.90 -27.76
C HIS A 262 -9.41 2.69 -28.91
N VAL A 263 -9.02 1.86 -29.89
CA VAL A 263 -9.85 1.53 -31.07
C VAL A 263 -11.21 0.97 -30.64
N ASP A 264 -12.29 1.34 -31.32
CA ASP A 264 -13.58 0.73 -31.06
C ASP A 264 -13.52 -0.77 -31.34
N THR A 265 -13.65 -1.57 -30.28
CA THR A 265 -13.65 -3.04 -30.36
C THR A 265 -15.02 -3.51 -29.88
N PRO A 266 -15.69 -4.44 -30.58
CA PRO A 266 -17.00 -4.93 -30.16
C PRO A 266 -16.99 -5.36 -28.69
N ALA A 267 -18.00 -4.87 -27.94
CA ALA A 267 -18.20 -5.17 -26.52
C ALA A 267 -17.06 -4.74 -25.55
N ARG A 268 -16.11 -3.89 -25.97
CA ARG A 268 -15.14 -3.27 -25.06
C ARG A 268 -15.62 -1.90 -24.62
N ALA A 269 -15.51 -1.60 -23.32
CA ALA A 269 -15.66 -0.25 -22.80
C ALA A 269 -14.43 0.61 -23.12
N SER A 270 -14.20 0.95 -24.40
CA SER A 270 -12.95 1.61 -24.85
C SER A 270 -12.71 2.97 -24.17
N LEU A 271 -13.75 3.76 -23.89
CA LEU A 271 -13.58 5.01 -23.14
C LEU A 271 -13.26 4.75 -21.66
N ALA A 272 -13.78 3.67 -21.08
CA ALA A 272 -13.40 3.27 -19.73
C ALA A 272 -11.92 2.85 -19.69
N CYS A 273 -11.44 2.15 -20.72
CA CYS A 273 -10.02 1.83 -20.90
C CYS A 273 -9.16 3.10 -21.06
N ASP A 274 -9.63 4.10 -21.83
CA ASP A 274 -8.94 5.38 -21.95
C ASP A 274 -8.86 6.10 -20.59
N LEU A 275 -10.00 6.22 -19.90
CA LEU A 275 -10.08 6.92 -18.62
C LEU A 275 -9.15 6.29 -17.57
N MET A 276 -9.17 4.95 -17.47
CA MET A 276 -8.37 4.27 -16.45
C MET A 276 -6.88 4.50 -16.60
N GLU A 277 -6.37 4.85 -17.80
CA GLU A 277 -4.94 5.13 -18.01
C GLU A 277 -4.41 6.20 -17.05
N ALA A 278 -5.19 7.25 -16.79
CA ALA A 278 -4.81 8.32 -15.85
C ALA A 278 -4.74 7.85 -14.38
N VAL A 279 -5.41 6.74 -14.05
CA VAL A 279 -5.53 6.21 -12.69
C VAL A 279 -4.66 4.96 -12.47
N ARG A 280 -4.24 4.26 -13.54
CA ARG A 280 -3.37 3.07 -13.46
C ARG A 280 -2.16 3.26 -12.55
N PRO A 281 -1.42 4.38 -12.58
CA PRO A 281 -0.28 4.56 -11.69
C PRO A 281 -0.65 4.46 -10.21
N LYS A 282 -1.86 4.89 -9.80
CA LYS A 282 -2.30 4.76 -8.39
C LYS A 282 -2.56 3.30 -8.01
N VAL A 283 -3.08 2.49 -8.92
CA VAL A 283 -3.21 1.03 -8.73
C VAL A 283 -1.83 0.37 -8.64
N ASP A 284 -0.91 0.78 -9.52
CA ASP A 284 0.45 0.26 -9.55
C ASP A 284 1.19 0.59 -8.25
N ALA A 285 1.03 1.82 -7.75
CA ALA A 285 1.54 2.27 -6.46
C ALA A 285 1.03 1.39 -5.31
N PHE A 286 -0.28 1.12 -5.29
CA PHE A 286 -0.91 0.28 -4.28
C PHE A 286 -0.33 -1.14 -4.27
N VAL A 287 -0.14 -1.75 -5.45
CA VAL A 287 0.47 -3.08 -5.53
C VAL A 287 1.94 -3.05 -5.15
N LEU A 288 2.70 -2.04 -5.60
CA LEU A 288 4.11 -1.89 -5.29
C LEU A 288 4.34 -1.74 -3.77
N ASP A 289 3.58 -0.85 -3.15
CA ASP A 289 3.63 -0.62 -1.71
C ASP A 289 3.27 -1.91 -0.95
N TRP A 290 2.27 -2.67 -1.41
CA TRP A 290 1.91 -3.95 -0.79
C TRP A 290 3.06 -4.95 -0.86
N ILE A 291 3.56 -5.27 -2.05
CA ILE A 291 4.54 -6.37 -2.24
C ILE A 291 5.91 -6.05 -1.62
N THR A 292 6.23 -4.77 -1.42
CA THR A 292 7.49 -4.32 -0.81
C THR A 292 7.40 -4.20 0.71
N GLN A 293 6.22 -3.91 1.27
CA GLN A 293 6.06 -3.68 2.71
C GLN A 293 5.58 -4.92 3.46
N GLU A 294 4.72 -5.74 2.84
CA GLU A 294 4.06 -6.87 3.48
C GLU A 294 4.32 -8.20 2.75
N PRO A 295 4.57 -9.29 3.49
CA PRO A 295 4.70 -10.59 2.85
C PRO A 295 3.36 -11.10 2.32
N LEU A 296 3.37 -11.62 1.10
CA LEU A 296 2.22 -12.29 0.50
C LEU A 296 2.04 -13.68 1.13
N ARG A 297 0.80 -14.18 1.19
CA ARG A 297 0.53 -15.55 1.66
C ARG A 297 0.31 -16.49 0.49
N ARG A 298 0.78 -17.74 0.62
CA ARG A 298 0.54 -18.79 -0.39
C ARG A 298 -0.96 -19.07 -0.57
N GLU A 299 -1.74 -18.95 0.49
CA GLU A 299 -3.18 -19.22 0.51
C GLU A 299 -4.02 -18.20 -0.27
N TRP A 300 -3.45 -17.06 -0.67
CA TRP A 300 -4.17 -16.05 -1.44
C TRP A 300 -4.19 -16.33 -2.94
N PHE A 301 -3.37 -17.28 -3.38
CA PHE A 301 -3.15 -17.58 -4.78
C PHE A 301 -3.23 -19.08 -5.03
N PHE A 302 -3.59 -19.45 -6.25
CA PHE A 302 -3.44 -20.81 -6.73
C PHE A 302 -2.96 -20.80 -8.17
N GLU A 303 -2.26 -21.87 -8.55
CA GLU A 303 -1.76 -22.07 -9.90
C GLU A 303 -2.66 -23.08 -10.61
N GLN A 304 -3.07 -22.75 -11.84
CA GLN A 304 -3.82 -23.66 -12.70
C GLN A 304 -2.86 -24.61 -13.42
N ARG A 305 -3.40 -25.66 -14.04
CA ARG A 305 -2.59 -26.68 -14.74
C ARG A 305 -1.75 -26.11 -15.89
N ASP A 306 -2.18 -24.99 -16.47
CA ASP A 306 -1.48 -24.27 -17.55
C ASP A 306 -0.39 -23.33 -17.02
N GLY A 307 -0.11 -23.30 -15.71
CA GLY A 307 0.85 -22.41 -15.08
C GLY A 307 0.32 -21.00 -14.80
N SER A 308 -0.97 -20.74 -15.05
CA SER A 308 -1.55 -19.43 -14.76
C SER A 308 -1.85 -19.25 -13.26
N CYS A 309 -1.48 -18.11 -12.71
CA CYS A 309 -1.70 -17.72 -11.33
C CYS A 309 -3.04 -16.99 -11.18
N ARG A 310 -3.84 -17.40 -10.21
CA ARG A 310 -5.18 -16.85 -9.91
C ARG A 310 -5.32 -16.47 -8.45
N LEU A 311 -6.19 -15.50 -8.19
CA LEU A 311 -6.54 -15.08 -6.83
C LEU A 311 -7.57 -16.04 -6.22
N MET A 312 -7.39 -16.34 -4.93
CA MET A 312 -8.44 -16.97 -4.14
C MET A 312 -9.57 -15.96 -3.86
N GLY A 313 -10.81 -16.43 -3.85
CA GLY A 313 -11.99 -15.57 -3.70
C GLY A 313 -11.97 -14.72 -2.43
N SER A 314 -11.45 -15.25 -1.32
CA SER A 314 -11.28 -14.51 -0.06
C SER A 314 -10.33 -13.31 -0.20
N PHE A 315 -9.23 -13.47 -0.94
CA PHE A 315 -8.29 -12.39 -1.20
C PHE A 315 -8.83 -11.40 -2.23
N ALA A 316 -9.53 -11.88 -3.27
CA ALA A 316 -10.22 -11.03 -4.23
C ALA A 316 -11.29 -10.16 -3.56
N ALA A 317 -12.03 -10.68 -2.57
CA ALA A 317 -12.96 -9.91 -1.76
C ALA A 317 -12.27 -8.78 -0.99
N ARG A 318 -11.09 -9.05 -0.41
CA ARG A 318 -10.28 -8.02 0.26
C ARG A 318 -9.81 -6.93 -0.72
N LEU A 319 -9.38 -7.31 -1.92
CA LEU A 319 -9.02 -6.33 -2.95
C LEU A 319 -10.24 -5.52 -3.41
N SER A 320 -11.43 -6.12 -3.50
CA SER A 320 -12.67 -5.41 -3.84
C SER A 320 -13.05 -4.32 -2.84
N GLU A 321 -12.62 -4.38 -1.59
CA GLU A 321 -12.87 -3.31 -0.62
C GLU A 321 -12.29 -1.97 -1.12
N THR A 322 -11.20 -2.00 -1.91
CA THR A 322 -10.56 -0.82 -2.49
C THR A 322 -11.38 -0.12 -3.58
N THR A 323 -12.52 -0.69 -4.01
CA THR A 323 -13.37 -0.12 -5.08
C THR A 323 -13.79 1.33 -4.80
N ALA A 324 -14.06 1.66 -3.54
CA ALA A 324 -14.41 3.03 -3.15
C ALA A 324 -13.30 4.03 -3.45
N MET A 325 -12.03 3.65 -3.27
CA MET A 325 -10.87 4.48 -3.61
C MET A 325 -10.77 4.68 -5.12
N TRP A 326 -10.90 3.61 -5.91
CA TRP A 326 -10.80 3.72 -7.37
C TRP A 326 -11.88 4.62 -7.93
N ARG A 327 -13.10 4.55 -7.39
CA ARG A 327 -14.19 5.48 -7.71
C ARG A 327 -13.78 6.93 -7.49
N GLN A 328 -13.13 7.24 -6.37
CA GLN A 328 -12.71 8.61 -6.05
C GLN A 328 -11.63 9.11 -7.01
N HIS A 329 -10.70 8.24 -7.42
CA HIS A 329 -9.66 8.62 -8.38
C HIS A 329 -10.17 8.74 -9.83
N VAL A 330 -11.16 7.93 -10.21
CA VAL A 330 -11.80 7.96 -11.54
C VAL A 330 -12.71 9.17 -11.74
N ALA A 331 -13.48 9.54 -10.71
CA ALA A 331 -14.53 10.55 -10.80
C ALA A 331 -14.09 11.90 -11.41
N PRO A 332 -12.92 12.48 -11.06
CA PRO A 332 -12.47 13.76 -11.59
C PRO A 332 -12.15 13.69 -13.08
N PHE A 333 -11.53 12.60 -13.52
CA PHE A 333 -11.23 12.38 -14.94
C PHE A 333 -12.52 12.18 -15.74
N ALA A 334 -13.49 11.43 -15.21
CA ALA A 334 -14.80 11.27 -15.84
C ALA A 334 -15.51 12.63 -16.05
N GLU A 335 -15.52 13.46 -15.01
CA GLU A 335 -16.11 14.82 -15.09
C GLU A 335 -15.32 15.71 -16.05
N ARG A 336 -13.99 15.65 -16.02
CA ARG A 336 -13.13 16.40 -16.95
C ARG A 336 -13.42 16.06 -18.41
N ILE A 337 -13.54 14.77 -18.74
CA ILE A 337 -13.95 14.29 -20.06
C ILE A 337 -15.31 14.87 -20.44
N SER A 338 -16.30 14.76 -19.55
CA SER A 338 -17.63 15.33 -19.78
C SER A 338 -17.60 16.83 -20.03
N HIS A 339 -16.78 17.59 -19.30
CA HIS A 339 -16.61 19.03 -19.49
C HIS A 339 -15.95 19.37 -20.83
N ILE A 340 -14.89 18.65 -21.23
CA ILE A 340 -14.24 18.86 -22.52
C ILE A 340 -15.22 18.60 -23.66
N LEU A 341 -15.95 17.49 -23.60
CA LEU A 341 -16.98 17.16 -24.61
C LEU A 341 -18.11 18.19 -24.62
N TRP A 342 -18.57 18.64 -23.45
CA TRP A 342 -19.62 19.65 -23.40
C TRP A 342 -19.20 21.00 -23.99
N SER A 343 -17.91 21.35 -23.87
CA SER A 343 -17.40 22.62 -24.37
C SER A 343 -17.45 22.75 -25.90
N THR A 344 -17.60 21.64 -26.64
CA THR A 344 -17.70 21.64 -28.11
C THR A 344 -19.13 21.84 -28.62
N ILE A 345 -20.14 21.87 -27.74
CA ILE A 345 -21.55 22.02 -28.12
C ILE A 345 -21.84 23.48 -28.50
N GLN A 346 -22.13 23.74 -29.78
CA GLN A 346 -22.51 25.06 -30.28
C GLN A 346 -23.84 25.52 -29.64
N LYS A 347 -23.81 26.64 -28.88
CA LYS A 347 -24.89 27.24 -28.06
C LYS A 347 -25.15 26.56 -26.70
N PRO A 348 -24.40 26.92 -25.64
CA PRO A 348 -24.79 26.57 -24.29
C PRO A 348 -26.09 27.32 -23.93
N SER A 349 -27.22 26.61 -23.87
CA SER A 349 -28.43 27.11 -23.17
C SER A 349 -28.07 27.50 -21.73
N ARG A 350 -28.91 28.33 -21.05
CA ARG A 350 -28.73 28.86 -19.67
C ARG A 350 -28.17 27.91 -18.59
N HIS A 351 -28.15 26.59 -18.81
CA HIS A 351 -27.34 25.61 -18.09
C HIS A 351 -25.91 25.55 -18.68
N SER A 352 -25.05 26.48 -18.28
CA SER A 352 -23.73 26.74 -18.90
C SER A 352 -22.71 25.59 -18.80
N HIS A 353 -22.89 24.60 -17.92
CA HIS A 353 -21.91 23.53 -17.71
C HIS A 353 -22.55 22.20 -17.24
N PRO A 354 -21.99 21.03 -17.59
CA PRO A 354 -22.48 19.74 -17.13
C PRO A 354 -22.28 19.61 -15.61
N PRO A 355 -23.19 18.93 -14.90
CA PRO A 355 -23.17 18.88 -13.44
C PRO A 355 -22.01 18.02 -12.91
N THR A 356 -21.30 18.51 -11.88
CA THR A 356 -20.21 17.78 -11.19
C THR A 356 -20.77 16.80 -10.15
N ARG A 357 -21.53 15.81 -10.60
CA ARG A 357 -22.32 14.91 -9.72
C ARG A 357 -21.46 13.92 -8.93
N LEU A 358 -20.26 13.59 -9.42
CA LEU A 358 -19.36 12.62 -8.80
C LEU A 358 -18.47 13.27 -7.75
N THR A 359 -17.93 14.46 -8.03
CA THR A 359 -16.98 15.15 -7.14
C THR A 359 -17.64 16.23 -6.26
N GLN A 360 -18.85 16.69 -6.62
CA GLN A 360 -19.47 17.89 -6.04
C GLN A 360 -18.56 19.13 -6.15
N GLY A 361 -17.69 19.18 -7.16
CA GLY A 361 -16.62 20.17 -7.31
C GLY A 361 -17.08 21.61 -7.17
N ARG A 362 -18.23 21.98 -7.76
CA ARG A 362 -18.79 23.35 -7.63
C ARG A 362 -19.10 23.74 -6.20
N ARG A 363 -19.69 22.83 -5.41
CA ARG A 363 -20.00 23.08 -3.99
C ARG A 363 -18.74 23.27 -3.15
N ARG A 364 -17.63 22.65 -3.55
CA ARG A 364 -16.32 22.78 -2.89
C ARG A 364 -15.61 24.08 -3.28
N GLN A 365 -15.61 24.43 -4.56
CA GLN A 365 -15.03 25.69 -5.06
C GLN A 365 -15.72 26.92 -4.45
N VAL A 366 -17.05 26.91 -4.35
CA VAL A 366 -17.81 27.97 -3.66
C VAL A 366 -17.43 28.10 -2.18
N LYS A 367 -16.96 27.01 -1.56
CA LYS A 367 -16.45 27.01 -0.18
C LYS A 367 -14.95 27.32 -0.07
N GLY A 368 -14.31 27.77 -1.15
CA GLY A 368 -12.87 28.09 -1.18
C GLY A 368 -11.94 26.88 -1.24
N GLY A 369 -12.46 25.68 -1.47
CA GLY A 369 -11.63 24.48 -1.61
C GLY A 369 -11.11 24.28 -3.02
N SER A 370 -9.79 24.11 -3.18
CA SER A 370 -9.19 23.49 -4.36
C SER A 370 -9.61 22.01 -4.44
N PHE A 371 -9.76 21.49 -5.66
CA PHE A 371 -9.82 20.04 -5.84
C PHE A 371 -8.39 19.51 -5.86
N ASP A 372 -7.86 19.22 -4.68
CA ASP A 372 -6.73 18.32 -4.56
C ASP A 372 -7.28 16.89 -4.59
N LEU A 373 -6.74 16.04 -5.47
CA LEU A 373 -7.01 14.60 -5.41
C LEU A 373 -6.71 14.17 -3.98
N PRO A 374 -7.68 13.63 -3.22
CA PRO A 374 -7.39 13.22 -1.86
C PRO A 374 -6.28 12.17 -1.92
N ASP A 375 -5.16 12.43 -1.24
CA ASP A 375 -4.31 11.38 -0.71
C ASP A 375 -5.11 10.72 0.43
N GLU A 376 -6.20 10.04 0.07
CA GLU A 376 -6.88 9.16 1.02
C GLU A 376 -5.85 8.11 1.43
N PRO A 377 -5.65 7.86 2.74
CA PRO A 377 -4.73 6.84 3.18
C PRO A 377 -5.15 5.52 2.51
N THR A 378 -4.20 4.89 1.83
CA THR A 378 -4.39 3.55 1.28
C THR A 378 -5.00 2.67 2.38
N PRO A 379 -6.09 1.91 2.09
CA PRO A 379 -6.80 1.14 3.09
C PRO A 379 -5.77 0.27 3.77
N ARG A 380 -5.72 0.41 5.10
CA ARG A 380 -4.67 -0.17 5.91
C ARG A 380 -4.62 -1.65 5.63
N THR A 381 -3.52 -2.06 5.00
CA THR A 381 -3.23 -3.44 4.77
C THR A 381 -3.06 -4.11 6.14
N SER A 382 -3.68 -5.27 6.34
CA SER A 382 -3.44 -6.06 7.54
C SER A 382 -2.00 -6.57 7.46
N ALA A 383 -1.10 -5.97 8.23
CA ALA A 383 0.26 -6.44 8.34
C ALA A 383 0.28 -7.93 8.76
N VAL A 384 1.23 -8.69 8.24
CA VAL A 384 1.35 -10.13 8.53
C VAL A 384 2.75 -10.49 9.01
N CYS A 385 2.82 -11.43 9.95
CA CYS A 385 4.08 -11.88 10.53
C CYS A 385 4.97 -12.57 9.49
N ARG A 386 6.24 -12.14 9.38
CA ARG A 386 7.22 -12.72 8.45
C ARG A 386 7.59 -14.19 8.70
N ILE A 387 7.24 -14.75 9.86
CA ILE A 387 7.57 -16.14 10.22
C ILE A 387 6.34 -17.04 10.02
N CYS A 388 5.27 -16.77 10.78
CA CYS A 388 4.09 -17.63 10.82
C CYS A 388 2.93 -17.14 9.94
N GLY A 389 3.03 -15.96 9.34
CA GLY A 389 2.02 -15.39 8.45
C GLY A 389 0.74 -14.91 9.12
N VAL A 390 0.59 -14.98 10.46
CA VAL A 390 -0.60 -14.49 11.18
C VAL A 390 -0.72 -12.96 11.06
N GLU A 391 -1.96 -12.44 11.09
CA GLU A 391 -2.22 -10.99 11.09
C GLU A 391 -1.67 -10.31 12.36
N ILE A 392 -1.04 -9.16 12.18
CA ILE A 392 -0.38 -8.38 13.23
C ILE A 392 -0.73 -6.89 13.10
N LYS A 393 -0.40 -6.12 14.14
CA LYS A 393 -0.58 -4.67 14.11
C LYS A 393 0.37 -4.03 13.10
N PHE A 394 -0.11 -2.99 12.43
CA PHE A 394 0.68 -2.23 11.47
C PHE A 394 1.94 -1.66 12.14
N GLY A 395 3.09 -1.83 11.48
CA GLY A 395 4.42 -1.44 11.98
C GLY A 395 5.23 -2.58 12.61
N ASP A 396 4.57 -3.64 13.10
CA ASP A 396 5.27 -4.82 13.63
C ASP A 396 5.77 -5.72 12.50
N LYS A 397 6.97 -6.31 12.66
CA LYS A 397 7.53 -7.30 11.70
C LYS A 397 7.17 -8.75 12.07
N TYR A 398 6.91 -8.99 13.34
CA TYR A 398 6.70 -10.31 13.92
C TYR A 398 5.52 -10.30 14.89
N CYS A 399 4.78 -11.41 15.00
CA CYS A 399 3.77 -11.55 16.04
C CYS A 399 4.45 -11.78 17.42
N ARG A 400 3.68 -11.65 18.51
CA ARG A 400 4.19 -11.77 19.89
C ARG A 400 5.01 -13.04 20.14
N THR A 401 4.61 -14.17 19.55
CA THR A 401 5.33 -15.45 19.71
C THR A 401 6.58 -15.51 18.86
N CYS A 402 6.49 -15.19 17.57
CA CYS A 402 7.62 -15.22 16.65
C CYS A 402 8.68 -14.14 16.92
N ALA A 403 8.29 -13.03 17.55
CA ALA A 403 9.20 -11.96 17.94
C ALA A 403 10.30 -12.44 18.90
N ILE A 404 9.98 -13.37 19.81
CA ILE A 404 10.94 -13.93 20.77
C ILE A 404 12.03 -14.71 20.03
N THR A 405 11.63 -15.59 19.11
CA THR A 405 12.55 -16.38 18.29
C THR A 405 13.43 -15.48 17.43
N ALA A 406 12.83 -14.53 16.71
CA ALA A 406 13.56 -13.58 15.87
C ALA A 406 14.54 -12.72 16.69
N SER A 407 14.14 -12.29 17.90
CA SER A 407 15.03 -11.53 18.79
C SER A 407 16.23 -12.35 19.23
N LYS A 408 16.05 -13.63 19.56
CA LYS A 408 17.15 -14.53 19.95
C LYS A 408 18.15 -14.72 18.79
N GLU A 409 17.66 -14.95 17.57
CA GLU A 409 18.50 -15.03 16.36
C GLU A 409 19.30 -13.73 16.14
N ASN A 410 18.63 -12.57 16.21
CA ASN A 410 19.26 -11.26 16.02
C ASN A 410 20.33 -10.95 17.08
N LEU A 411 20.11 -11.33 18.35
CA LEU A 411 21.10 -11.14 19.42
C LEU A 411 22.36 -11.98 19.18
N VAL A 412 22.20 -13.20 18.66
CA VAL A 412 23.35 -14.05 18.30
C VAL A 412 24.15 -13.45 17.16
N GLU A 413 23.48 -12.96 16.11
CA GLU A 413 24.12 -12.25 14.99
C GLU A 413 24.84 -10.98 15.46
N ALA A 414 24.17 -10.13 16.24
CA ALA A 414 24.76 -8.91 16.77
C ALA A 414 26.00 -9.19 17.65
N ALA A 415 25.98 -10.27 18.44
CA ALA A 415 27.13 -10.69 19.24
C ALA A 415 28.33 -11.11 18.38
N LYS A 416 28.10 -11.77 17.23
CA LYS A 416 29.18 -12.09 16.26
C LYS A 416 29.77 -10.82 15.67
N SER A 417 28.92 -9.89 15.21
CA SER A 417 29.37 -8.62 14.64
C SER A 417 30.11 -7.76 15.66
N GLY A 418 29.65 -7.73 16.91
CA GLY A 418 30.31 -7.01 18.00
C GLY A 418 31.71 -7.57 18.30
N ARG A 419 31.87 -8.90 18.36
CA ARG A 419 33.19 -9.54 18.51
C ARG A 419 34.13 -9.17 17.37
N ALA A 420 33.67 -9.23 16.12
CA ALA A 420 34.46 -8.83 14.96
C ALA A 420 34.92 -7.37 15.04
N ALA A 421 34.04 -6.46 15.47
CA ALA A 421 34.37 -5.04 15.64
C ALA A 421 35.46 -4.79 16.69
N THR A 422 35.46 -5.54 17.81
CA THR A 422 36.46 -5.37 18.89
C THR A 422 37.88 -5.81 18.52
N VAL A 423 38.04 -6.65 17.51
CA VAL A 423 39.34 -7.15 17.02
C VAL A 423 39.89 -6.29 15.88
N SER A 424 39.12 -5.31 15.38
CA SER A 424 39.53 -4.44 14.27
C SER A 424 40.83 -3.67 14.56
N ALA A 425 41.61 -3.41 13.50
CA ALA A 425 42.86 -2.64 13.58
C ALA A 425 42.65 -1.24 14.21
N LYS A 426 41.51 -0.60 13.93
CA LYS A 426 41.12 0.67 14.55
C LYS A 426 40.93 0.55 16.06
N ALA A 427 40.26 -0.51 16.52
CA ALA A 427 40.08 -0.77 17.96
C ALA A 427 41.42 -1.07 18.65
N GLN A 428 42.33 -1.80 17.99
CA GLN A 428 43.68 -2.04 18.48
C GLN A 428 44.52 -0.74 18.58
N ALA A 429 44.45 0.14 17.58
CA ALA A 429 45.14 1.43 17.58
C ALA A 429 44.64 2.38 18.68
N LEU A 430 43.33 2.40 18.95
CA LEU A 430 42.76 3.17 20.06
C LEU A 430 43.19 2.63 21.43
N ARG A 431 43.30 1.30 21.57
CA ARG A 431 43.84 0.68 22.80
C ARG A 431 45.30 1.02 22.99
N SER A 432 46.12 0.96 21.94
CA SER A 432 47.55 1.26 22.02
C SER A 432 47.82 2.72 22.37
N THR A 433 47.09 3.67 21.78
CA THR A 433 47.17 5.11 22.12
C THR A 433 46.74 5.38 23.56
N THR A 434 45.65 4.76 24.02
CA THR A 434 45.21 4.87 25.42
C THR A 434 46.27 4.32 26.38
N GLN A 435 46.84 3.15 26.10
CA GLN A 435 47.92 2.57 26.91
C GLN A 435 49.16 3.46 26.95
N ARG A 436 49.58 4.05 25.82
CA ARG A 436 50.70 5.01 25.77
C ARG A 436 50.43 6.23 26.65
N ARG A 437 49.24 6.82 26.58
CA ARG A 437 48.85 7.96 27.42
C ARG A 437 48.89 7.60 28.90
N GLN A 438 48.37 6.43 29.26
CA GLN A 438 48.38 5.94 30.63
C GLN A 438 49.80 5.70 31.15
N ALA A 439 50.69 5.13 30.32
CA ALA A 439 52.09 4.90 30.65
C ALA A 439 52.87 6.22 30.83
N ALA A 440 52.64 7.22 29.96
CA ALA A 440 53.24 8.55 30.11
C ALA A 440 52.78 9.23 31.41
N ALA A 441 51.49 9.16 31.73
CA ALA A 441 50.94 9.73 32.97
C ALA A 441 51.40 8.99 34.24
N LEU A 442 51.86 7.74 34.15
CA LEU A 442 52.48 7.04 35.26
C LEU A 442 53.94 7.46 35.44
N ARG A 443 54.69 7.65 34.34
CA ARG A 443 56.10 8.11 34.38
C ARG A 443 56.26 9.53 34.89
N ALA A 444 55.30 10.41 34.57
CA ALA A 444 55.32 11.80 35.00
C ALA A 444 54.88 12.02 36.45
N TRP A 445 54.37 10.98 37.12
CA TRP A 445 53.88 11.09 38.49
C TRP A 445 54.99 10.79 39.48
N ASN A 446 55.27 11.75 40.39
CA ASN A 446 56.26 11.59 41.44
C ASN A 446 55.54 11.28 42.78
N PRO A 447 55.94 10.24 43.53
CA PRO A 447 55.35 9.93 44.83
C PRO A 447 55.36 11.10 45.83
N SER A 448 56.34 12.01 45.73
CA SER A 448 56.46 13.19 46.59
C SER A 448 55.41 14.28 46.33
N ASP A 449 54.66 14.21 45.21
CA ASP A 449 53.58 15.17 44.89
C ASP A 449 52.30 14.88 45.68
N LYS A 450 52.27 13.78 46.44
CA LYS A 450 51.13 13.37 47.24
C LYS A 450 51.19 14.05 48.61
N PRO A 451 50.13 14.74 49.08
CA PRO A 451 50.10 15.27 50.44
C PRO A 451 50.29 14.18 51.49
N ASP A 452 50.98 14.48 52.60
CA ASP A 452 51.33 13.49 53.64
C ASP A 452 50.11 12.85 54.32
N TRP A 453 49.01 13.60 54.45
CA TRP A 453 47.72 13.09 54.95
C TRP A 453 47.02 12.10 53.99
N LEU A 454 47.53 12.04 52.76
CA LEU A 454 47.08 11.33 51.55
C LEU A 454 47.21 9.80 51.52
N ASP A 455 47.11 9.01 52.59
CA ASP A 455 47.48 7.57 52.56
C ASP A 455 46.37 6.58 52.12
N GLU A 456 46.75 5.31 51.89
CA GLU A 456 45.82 4.25 51.46
C GLU A 456 44.71 4.01 52.49
N ARG A 457 45.04 4.16 53.77
CA ARG A 457 44.10 4.00 54.88
C ARG A 457 43.03 5.10 54.83
N VAL A 458 43.44 6.35 54.61
CA VAL A 458 42.53 7.49 54.40
C VAL A 458 41.67 7.30 53.16
N TYR A 459 42.22 6.75 52.08
CA TYR A 459 41.43 6.41 50.90
C TYR A 459 40.33 5.39 51.20
N CYS A 460 40.69 4.26 51.80
CA CYS A 460 39.75 3.17 52.09
C CYS A 460 38.71 3.54 53.16
N GLU A 461 39.09 4.26 54.21
CA GLU A 461 38.20 4.58 55.34
C GLU A 461 37.33 5.82 55.08
N LYS A 462 37.88 6.86 54.42
CA LYS A 462 37.21 8.16 54.31
C LYS A 462 36.71 8.46 52.89
N ILE A 463 37.47 8.11 51.84
CA ILE A 463 37.13 8.47 50.45
C ILE A 463 36.23 7.42 49.79
N GLN A 464 36.64 6.16 49.81
CA GLN A 464 35.97 5.06 49.09
C GLN A 464 34.49 4.89 49.46
N PRO A 465 34.06 4.92 50.73
CA PRO A 465 32.64 4.76 51.09
C PRO A 465 31.77 5.91 50.58
N ARG A 466 32.36 7.11 50.42
CA ARG A 466 31.65 8.29 49.91
C ARG A 466 31.55 8.31 48.38
N LEU A 467 32.44 7.62 47.68
CA LEU A 467 32.39 7.49 46.22
C LEU A 467 31.12 6.78 45.73
N ALA A 468 30.50 5.91 46.53
CA ALA A 468 29.21 5.30 46.20
C ALA A 468 28.10 6.33 45.91
N LYS A 469 28.20 7.53 46.50
CA LYS A 469 27.25 8.64 46.30
C LYS A 469 27.57 9.51 45.07
N VAL A 470 28.72 9.29 44.43
CA VAL A 470 29.14 10.01 43.22
C VAL A 470 28.72 9.23 41.98
N THR A 471 28.27 9.91 40.92
CA THR A 471 27.86 9.23 39.68
C THR A 471 29.07 8.75 38.88
N VAL A 472 28.94 7.63 38.15
CA VAL A 472 30.02 7.10 37.29
C VAL A 472 30.49 8.12 36.25
N PRO A 473 29.61 8.89 35.57
CA PRO A 473 30.03 9.94 34.64
C PRO A 473 30.91 11.01 35.28
N THR A 474 30.63 11.41 36.53
CA THR A 474 31.44 12.40 37.25
C THR A 474 32.85 11.89 37.54
N ILE A 475 32.97 10.62 37.98
CA ILE A 475 34.28 9.98 38.22
C ILE A 475 35.05 9.82 36.91
N LEU A 476 34.36 9.43 35.83
CA LEU A 476 34.95 9.29 34.50
C LEU A 476 35.51 10.62 33.98
N ALA A 477 34.72 11.70 34.08
CA ALA A 477 35.11 13.03 33.63
C ALA A 477 36.32 13.56 34.42
N ALA A 478 36.35 13.33 35.73
CA ALA A 478 37.44 13.81 36.58
C ALA A 478 38.76 13.05 36.39
N LEU A 479 38.70 11.74 36.17
CA LEU A 479 39.92 10.89 36.09
C LEU A 479 40.37 10.59 34.65
N HIS A 480 39.55 10.89 33.65
CA HIS A 480 39.76 10.53 32.25
C HIS A 480 40.09 9.04 32.04
N VAL A 481 39.39 8.17 32.76
CA VAL A 481 39.51 6.70 32.71
C VAL A 481 38.36 6.06 31.96
N SER A 482 38.40 4.74 31.75
CA SER A 482 37.30 4.02 31.13
C SER A 482 36.10 3.86 32.08
N GLU A 483 34.90 3.81 31.52
CA GLU A 483 33.65 3.62 32.27
C GLU A 483 33.63 2.35 33.14
N PRO A 484 34.13 1.17 32.68
CA PRO A 484 34.24 -0.01 33.54
C PRO A 484 35.19 0.21 34.73
N TYR A 485 36.30 0.94 34.52
CA TYR A 485 37.25 1.22 35.58
C TYR A 485 36.67 2.20 36.61
N ALA A 486 35.99 3.27 36.16
CA ALA A 486 35.26 4.19 37.04
C ALA A 486 34.14 3.49 37.83
N THR A 487 33.43 2.55 37.20
CA THR A 487 32.41 1.74 37.86
C THR A 487 33.00 0.84 38.94
N ASN A 488 34.14 0.21 38.67
CA ASN A 488 34.83 -0.62 39.66
C ASN A 488 35.38 0.21 40.83
N ILE A 489 35.92 1.41 40.57
CA ILE A 489 36.32 2.36 41.61
C ILE A 489 35.10 2.74 42.45
N ARG A 490 33.98 3.14 41.83
CA ARG A 490 32.76 3.49 42.57
C ARG A 490 32.25 2.36 43.45
N ALA A 491 32.25 1.14 42.93
CA ALA A 491 31.77 -0.05 43.62
C ALA A 491 32.78 -0.62 44.64
N GLY A 492 33.98 -0.04 44.77
CA GLY A 492 35.03 -0.54 45.67
C GLY A 492 35.64 -1.86 45.24
N ARG A 493 35.47 -2.26 43.97
CA ARG A 493 36.00 -3.52 43.43
C ARG A 493 37.48 -3.43 43.05
N CYS A 494 38.03 -2.23 42.97
CA CYS A 494 39.46 -2.01 42.77
C CYS A 494 39.93 -0.72 43.44
N ILE A 495 41.15 -0.73 43.98
CA ILE A 495 41.82 0.47 44.50
C ILE A 495 42.54 1.13 43.31
N PRO A 496 42.20 2.38 42.95
CA PRO A 496 42.87 3.08 41.86
C PRO A 496 44.27 3.51 42.25
N HIS A 497 45.12 3.78 41.25
CA HIS A 497 46.47 4.26 41.48
C HIS A 497 46.50 5.57 42.29
N PRO A 498 47.47 5.79 43.21
CA PRO A 498 47.52 6.93 44.12
C PRO A 498 47.40 8.32 43.49
N ARG A 499 47.90 8.49 42.24
CA ARG A 499 47.74 9.71 41.43
C ARG A 499 46.29 10.24 41.34
N HIS A 500 45.31 9.35 41.48
CA HIS A 500 43.88 9.69 41.35
C HIS A 500 43.24 10.05 42.70
N TRP A 501 43.90 9.77 43.82
CA TRP A 501 43.31 9.88 45.15
C TRP A 501 43.01 11.33 45.54
N LEU A 502 43.87 12.28 45.17
CA LEU A 502 43.65 13.69 45.46
C LEU A 502 42.41 14.24 44.72
N THR A 503 42.28 13.90 43.44
CA THR A 503 41.10 14.25 42.63
C THR A 503 39.83 13.60 43.18
N LEU A 504 39.91 12.33 43.59
CA LEU A 504 38.79 11.63 44.22
C LEU A 504 38.42 12.23 45.59
N ALA A 505 39.39 12.64 46.40
CA ALA A 505 39.17 13.33 47.68
C ALA A 505 38.43 14.66 47.48
N ALA A 506 38.82 15.44 46.46
CA ALA A 506 38.15 16.68 46.09
C ALA A 506 36.68 16.45 45.71
N LEU A 507 36.38 15.39 44.94
CA LEU A 507 35.01 15.05 44.55
C LEU A 507 34.10 14.73 45.75
N VAL A 508 34.66 14.17 46.83
CA VAL A 508 33.91 13.83 48.06
C VAL A 508 34.10 14.87 49.17
N LYS A 509 34.72 16.02 48.86
CA LYS A 509 34.97 17.15 49.76
C LYS A 509 35.73 16.76 51.03
N ILE A 510 36.82 16.01 50.89
CA ILE A 510 37.76 15.70 51.98
C ILE A 510 39.03 16.50 51.76
N SER A 511 39.40 17.32 52.74
CA SER A 511 40.64 18.11 52.78
C SER A 511 41.44 17.79 54.04
N ALA A 512 42.72 18.20 54.08
CA ALA A 512 43.54 18.15 55.29
C ALA A 512 42.78 18.79 56.45
N SER A 513 42.69 18.06 57.57
CA SER A 513 42.09 18.53 58.82
C SER A 513 43.10 19.31 59.63
#